data_AF-A0A0D8JF21-F1
#
_entry.id   AF-A0A0D8JF21-F1
#
_cell.length_a   1.000
_cell.length_b   1.000
_cell.length_c   1.000
_cell.angle_alpha   90.00
_cell.angle_beta   90.00
_cell.angle_gamma   90.00
#
_symmetry.space_group_name_H-M   'P 1'
#
loop_
_entity.id
_entity.type
_entity.pdbx_description
1 polymer ?
#
loop_
_entity_poly.entity_id
_entity_poly.type
_entity_poly.pdbx_seq_one_letter_code
_entity_poly.pdbx_strand_id
1 'polypeptide(L)'
;MKKYLIYLILITISAGLFSACEEEYNSPLNLDADVKIKSFSVDGTEGEIDEANKTVTVTIESGSNIDLSNISPEIVLPAGAVITPAITSSMDFTNPVEFTIVNGDIYCQYTVTVSEKFYFAFLGEPANVSAMTILDDQKAAEWFLKKYPSAEYVSFSQVADGTVDLSKYNAVWYHSDQGTRPCWPDAQMLYGVADNSAIVSKLKTYYENGGNILLTNFAGSLVDELGIVSEAKFAPNNAFGDIEANPDSYNWGDWDLRWYGNPENPIAQGLNYKSDDPTKFIMLPNGVARRNRTNQYNVDDWTDYAVGGSTIEERVAYFETVNNCEVLVSNWNGMEINLVLWDKHDGKGAAIFIGSGTYDWYAENDVENTAGNREKLTSNSIAYLLAKSKE
;
A
#
# COMPACT_ATOMS: atom_id res chain seq x y z
N MET A 1 39.70 -63.42 -59.64
CA MET A 1 38.27 -63.10 -59.84
C MET A 1 37.53 -62.70 -58.56
N LYS A 2 37.72 -63.36 -57.41
CA LYS A 2 37.04 -62.99 -56.14
C LYS A 2 37.36 -61.60 -55.57
N LYS A 3 38.59 -61.08 -55.74
CA LYS A 3 38.97 -59.75 -55.21
C LYS A 3 38.32 -58.57 -55.96
N TYR A 4 38.12 -58.70 -57.27
CA TYR A 4 37.49 -57.64 -58.09
C TYR A 4 35.97 -57.57 -57.91
N LEU A 5 35.33 -58.69 -57.52
CA LEU A 5 33.90 -58.72 -57.23
C LEU A 5 33.56 -57.95 -55.94
N ILE A 6 34.44 -57.97 -54.93
CA ILE A 6 34.25 -57.23 -53.67
C ILE A 6 34.37 -55.71 -53.91
N TYR A 7 35.32 -55.26 -54.73
CA TYR A 7 35.46 -53.84 -55.07
C TYR A 7 34.27 -53.33 -55.93
N LEU A 8 33.70 -54.16 -56.81
CA LEU A 8 32.53 -53.80 -57.60
C LEU A 8 31.26 -53.66 -56.74
N ILE A 9 31.11 -54.49 -55.70
CA ILE A 9 30.00 -54.42 -54.73
C ILE A 9 30.16 -53.21 -53.80
N LEU A 10 31.38 -52.85 -53.39
CA LEU A 10 31.65 -51.67 -52.57
C LEU A 10 31.42 -50.35 -53.32
N ILE A 11 31.76 -50.27 -54.62
CA ILE A 11 31.54 -49.07 -55.44
C ILE A 11 30.05 -48.86 -55.75
N THR A 12 29.27 -49.94 -55.88
CA THR A 12 27.81 -49.85 -56.09
C THR A 12 27.05 -49.54 -54.79
N ILE A 13 27.55 -49.95 -53.62
CA ILE A 13 26.98 -49.56 -52.32
C ILE A 13 27.31 -48.09 -51.98
N SER A 14 28.49 -47.56 -52.36
CA SER A 14 28.82 -46.14 -52.11
C SER A 14 28.08 -45.18 -53.05
N ALA A 15 27.66 -45.63 -54.24
CA ALA A 15 26.88 -44.82 -55.17
C ALA A 15 25.37 -44.78 -54.84
N GLY A 16 24.87 -45.70 -54.00
CA GLY A 16 23.47 -45.76 -53.57
C GLY A 16 23.13 -44.95 -52.32
N LEU A 17 24.12 -44.40 -51.61
CA LEU A 17 23.92 -43.68 -50.34
C LEU A 17 23.74 -42.16 -50.50
N PHE A 18 23.81 -41.62 -51.72
CA PHE A 18 23.59 -40.18 -51.99
C PHE A 18 22.23 -39.87 -52.66
N SER A 19 21.33 -40.86 -52.73
CA SER A 19 19.94 -40.62 -53.15
C SER A 19 18.97 -40.78 -51.99
N ALA A 20 19.37 -40.38 -50.78
CA ALA A 20 18.41 -39.88 -49.81
C ALA A 20 17.97 -38.52 -50.33
N CYS A 21 16.79 -38.44 -50.94
CA CYS A 21 16.14 -37.16 -51.14
C CYS A 21 16.08 -36.48 -49.77
N GLU A 22 16.82 -35.38 -49.58
CA GLU A 22 16.35 -34.34 -48.67
C GLU A 22 15.05 -33.83 -49.31
N GLU A 23 13.92 -34.46 -48.97
CA GLU A 23 12.65 -33.78 -49.10
C GLU A 23 12.75 -32.58 -48.16
N GLU A 24 12.93 -31.38 -48.72
CA GLU A 24 12.72 -30.13 -48.00
C GLU A 24 11.29 -30.17 -47.45
N TYR A 25 11.18 -30.55 -46.17
CA TYR A 25 9.92 -30.51 -45.45
C TYR A 25 9.57 -29.04 -45.20
N ASN A 26 8.85 -28.44 -46.14
CA ASN A 26 8.20 -27.16 -45.92
C ASN A 26 7.01 -27.41 -44.97
N SER A 27 7.20 -27.08 -43.70
CA SER A 27 6.14 -27.16 -42.70
C SER A 27 4.93 -26.35 -43.18
N PRO A 28 3.69 -26.88 -43.11
CA PRO A 28 2.49 -26.10 -43.40
C PRO A 28 2.21 -25.04 -42.34
N LEU A 29 2.95 -25.05 -41.22
CA LEU A 29 2.77 -24.10 -40.13
C LEU A 29 3.39 -22.74 -40.48
N ASN A 30 2.58 -21.69 -40.36
CA ASN A 30 3.03 -20.32 -40.46
C ASN A 30 3.62 -19.85 -39.12
N LEU A 31 4.92 -20.09 -38.95
CA LEU A 31 5.66 -19.73 -37.73
C LEU A 31 6.37 -18.37 -37.83
N ASP A 32 6.38 -17.75 -39.02
CA ASP A 32 7.05 -16.47 -39.29
C ASP A 32 6.13 -15.25 -39.08
N ALA A 33 4.90 -15.49 -38.62
CA ALA A 33 3.94 -14.43 -38.32
C ALA A 33 4.40 -13.55 -37.14
N ASP A 34 3.84 -12.34 -37.03
CA ASP A 34 4.09 -11.44 -35.92
C ASP A 34 2.90 -11.42 -34.97
N VAL A 35 3.17 -11.61 -33.69
CA VAL A 35 2.19 -11.68 -32.58
C VAL A 35 2.44 -10.60 -31.53
N LYS A 36 3.33 -9.64 -31.80
CA LYS A 36 3.67 -8.57 -30.85
C LYS A 36 2.68 -7.42 -30.90
N ILE A 37 2.28 -6.92 -29.73
CA ILE A 37 1.54 -5.67 -29.61
C ILE A 37 2.42 -4.52 -30.12
N LYS A 38 1.90 -3.67 -31.02
CA LYS A 38 2.65 -2.54 -31.58
C LYS A 38 2.49 -1.26 -30.77
N SER A 39 1.28 -1.02 -30.30
CA SER A 39 0.98 0.01 -29.31
C SER A 39 -0.27 -0.38 -28.55
N PHE A 40 -0.37 0.13 -27.34
CA PHE A 40 -1.54 0.02 -26.48
C PHE A 40 -1.68 1.34 -25.73
N SER A 41 -2.87 1.93 -25.71
CA SER A 41 -3.11 3.19 -25.00
C SER A 41 -4.49 3.20 -24.35
N VAL A 42 -4.60 3.95 -23.26
CA VAL A 42 -5.85 4.18 -22.53
C VAL A 42 -5.98 5.68 -22.29
N ASP A 43 -7.12 6.25 -22.68
CA ASP A 43 -7.42 7.68 -22.50
C ASP A 43 -6.28 8.61 -22.98
N GLY A 44 -5.73 8.30 -24.16
CA GLY A 44 -4.60 9.04 -24.76
C GLY A 44 -3.24 8.82 -24.08
N THR A 45 -3.16 8.03 -23.02
CA THR A 45 -1.90 7.64 -22.36
C THR A 45 -1.35 6.37 -23.01
N GLU A 46 -0.13 6.46 -23.57
CA GLU A 46 0.55 5.32 -24.18
C GLU A 46 1.12 4.38 -23.12
N GLY A 47 0.98 3.07 -23.33
CA GLY A 47 1.51 2.03 -22.48
C GLY A 47 2.95 1.67 -22.79
N GLU A 48 3.73 1.36 -21.76
CA GLU A 48 5.05 0.76 -21.88
C GLU A 48 4.93 -0.73 -22.17
N ILE A 49 5.47 -1.17 -23.32
CA ILE A 49 5.48 -2.57 -23.73
C ILE A 49 6.84 -3.19 -23.39
N ASP A 50 6.85 -4.11 -22.43
CA ASP A 50 8.01 -4.94 -22.11
C ASP A 50 7.94 -6.26 -22.89
N GLU A 51 8.68 -6.32 -23.98
CA GLU A 51 8.76 -7.49 -24.83
C GLU A 51 9.50 -8.68 -24.19
N ALA A 52 10.35 -8.47 -23.19
CA ALA A 52 11.04 -9.57 -22.53
C ALA A 52 10.12 -10.28 -21.54
N ASN A 53 9.34 -9.51 -20.79
CA ASN A 53 8.42 -10.02 -19.76
C ASN A 53 6.98 -10.25 -20.27
N LYS A 54 6.68 -9.80 -21.49
CA LYS A 54 5.33 -9.83 -22.09
C LYS A 54 4.30 -9.10 -21.23
N THR A 55 4.65 -7.90 -20.81
CA THR A 55 3.75 -7.03 -20.06
C THR A 55 3.51 -5.74 -20.81
N VAL A 56 2.33 -5.16 -20.60
CA VAL A 56 2.03 -3.77 -20.98
C VAL A 56 1.58 -3.04 -19.75
N THR A 57 2.20 -1.90 -19.46
CA THR A 57 1.83 -1.06 -18.31
C THR A 57 1.39 0.30 -18.80
N VAL A 58 0.15 0.68 -18.50
CA VAL A 58 -0.35 2.04 -18.70
C VAL A 58 -0.49 2.69 -17.32
N THR A 59 0.25 3.77 -17.10
CA THR A 59 0.17 4.56 -15.86
C THR A 59 -0.35 5.95 -16.20
N ILE A 60 -1.59 6.20 -15.80
CA ILE A 60 -2.30 7.45 -16.06
C ILE A 60 -1.96 8.44 -14.95
N GLU A 61 -1.79 9.71 -15.27
CA GLU A 61 -1.50 10.73 -14.26
C GLU A 61 -2.69 10.93 -13.30
N SER A 62 -2.36 11.33 -12.06
CA SER A 62 -3.35 11.52 -11.01
C SER A 62 -4.36 12.60 -11.36
N GLY A 63 -5.63 12.40 -10.94
CA GLY A 63 -6.70 13.39 -11.09
C GLY A 63 -7.44 13.31 -12.42
N SER A 64 -7.18 12.25 -13.21
CA SER A 64 -7.94 11.92 -14.42
C SER A 64 -9.37 11.44 -14.12
N ASN A 65 -9.65 11.03 -12.87
CA ASN A 65 -10.91 10.41 -12.45
C ASN A 65 -11.29 9.19 -13.30
N ILE A 66 -10.29 8.48 -13.81
CA ILE A 66 -10.53 7.33 -14.67
C ILE A 66 -11.13 6.17 -13.87
N ASP A 67 -12.20 5.58 -14.41
CA ASP A 67 -12.84 4.38 -13.88
C ASP A 67 -12.19 3.14 -14.50
N LEU A 68 -11.31 2.49 -13.74
CA LEU A 68 -10.60 1.28 -14.19
C LEU A 68 -11.54 0.12 -14.49
N SER A 69 -12.78 0.11 -13.98
CA SER A 69 -13.75 -0.95 -14.30
C SER A 69 -14.41 -0.78 -15.67
N ASN A 70 -14.20 0.37 -16.32
CA ASN A 70 -14.86 0.75 -17.56
C ASN A 70 -13.94 1.53 -18.50
N ILE A 71 -12.95 0.83 -19.07
CA ILE A 71 -11.93 1.39 -19.96
C ILE A 71 -12.20 1.01 -21.41
N SER A 72 -11.98 1.96 -22.32
CA SER A 72 -11.91 1.71 -23.77
C SER A 72 -10.46 1.82 -24.25
N PRO A 73 -9.70 0.72 -24.34
CA PRO A 73 -8.31 0.77 -24.79
C PRO A 73 -8.22 0.88 -26.33
N GLU A 74 -7.15 1.49 -26.80
CA GLU A 74 -6.75 1.50 -28.20
C GLU A 74 -5.53 0.59 -28.37
N ILE A 75 -5.55 -0.28 -29.38
CA ILE A 75 -4.45 -1.23 -29.64
C ILE A 75 -4.12 -1.26 -31.13
N VAL A 76 -2.83 -1.37 -31.44
CA VAL A 76 -2.34 -1.66 -32.80
C VAL A 76 -1.70 -3.04 -32.81
N LEU A 77 -2.21 -3.91 -33.68
CA LEU A 77 -1.72 -5.28 -33.87
C LEU A 77 -1.15 -5.48 -35.28
N PRO A 78 -0.30 -6.50 -35.49
CA PRO A 78 0.13 -6.91 -36.82
C PRO A 78 -1.06 -7.30 -37.70
N ALA A 79 -0.90 -7.13 -39.02
CA ALA A 79 -1.93 -7.53 -39.98
C ALA A 79 -2.23 -9.04 -39.85
N GLY A 80 -3.52 -9.40 -39.79
CA GLY A 80 -3.98 -10.78 -39.67
C GLY A 80 -3.97 -11.34 -38.24
N ALA A 81 -3.39 -10.63 -37.26
CA ALA A 81 -3.42 -11.05 -35.87
C ALA A 81 -4.82 -10.91 -35.26
N VAL A 82 -5.18 -11.84 -34.40
CA VAL A 82 -6.43 -11.87 -33.64
C VAL A 82 -6.10 -11.85 -32.16
N ILE A 83 -6.78 -10.99 -31.40
CA ILE A 83 -6.61 -10.85 -29.95
C ILE A 83 -7.81 -11.43 -29.20
N THR A 84 -7.54 -12.12 -28.10
CA THR A 84 -8.55 -12.66 -27.18
C THR A 84 -8.18 -12.32 -25.73
N PRO A 85 -9.07 -11.71 -24.93
CA PRO A 85 -10.42 -11.26 -25.30
C PRO A 85 -10.38 -10.16 -26.37
N ALA A 86 -11.46 -10.03 -27.13
CA ALA A 86 -11.59 -8.96 -28.10
C ALA A 86 -11.65 -7.60 -27.37
N ILE A 87 -11.03 -6.57 -27.94
CA ILE A 87 -11.13 -5.22 -27.41
C ILE A 87 -12.56 -4.70 -27.56
N THR A 88 -13.11 -4.15 -26.48
CA THR A 88 -14.43 -3.50 -26.44
C THR A 88 -14.28 -2.06 -25.97
N SER A 89 -15.36 -1.28 -26.06
CA SER A 89 -15.42 0.08 -25.52
C SER A 89 -15.59 0.14 -23.99
N SER A 90 -15.56 -1.01 -23.32
CA SER A 90 -15.82 -1.15 -21.88
C SER A 90 -15.20 -2.45 -21.39
N MET A 91 -14.01 -2.35 -20.83
CA MET A 91 -13.23 -3.44 -20.25
C MET A 91 -12.80 -3.08 -18.82
N ASP A 92 -12.80 -4.08 -17.95
CA ASP A 92 -12.40 -3.93 -16.56
C ASP A 92 -10.90 -4.23 -16.39
N PHE A 93 -10.14 -3.23 -15.96
CA PHE A 93 -8.72 -3.28 -15.60
C PHE A 93 -8.49 -3.00 -14.11
N THR A 94 -9.51 -3.17 -13.25
CA THR A 94 -9.31 -3.18 -11.79
C THR A 94 -8.34 -4.28 -11.35
N ASN A 95 -8.16 -5.30 -12.20
CA ASN A 95 -7.11 -6.30 -12.11
C ASN A 95 -6.38 -6.42 -13.47
N PRO A 96 -5.15 -6.94 -13.51
CA PRO A 96 -4.46 -7.19 -14.77
C PRO A 96 -5.28 -8.08 -15.71
N VAL A 97 -5.29 -7.75 -16.99
CA VAL A 97 -6.01 -8.49 -18.03
C VAL A 97 -5.01 -9.22 -18.91
N GLU A 98 -5.19 -10.52 -19.08
CA GLU A 98 -4.37 -11.32 -19.99
C GLU A 98 -4.97 -11.31 -21.41
N PHE A 99 -4.15 -10.95 -22.40
CA PHE A 99 -4.51 -11.01 -23.81
C PHE A 99 -3.65 -12.03 -24.54
N THR A 100 -4.30 -12.91 -25.31
CA THR A 100 -3.64 -13.82 -26.25
C THR A 100 -3.76 -13.27 -27.66
N ILE A 101 -2.62 -13.04 -28.31
CA ILE A 101 -2.51 -12.64 -29.71
C ILE A 101 -2.12 -13.87 -30.50
N VAL A 102 -2.94 -14.25 -31.47
CA VAL A 102 -2.70 -15.37 -32.40
C VAL A 102 -2.50 -14.80 -33.80
N ASN A 103 -1.47 -15.25 -34.50
CA ASN A 103 -1.25 -14.93 -35.91
C ASN A 103 -0.56 -16.11 -36.58
N GLY A 104 -1.09 -16.59 -37.71
CA GLY A 104 -0.64 -17.85 -38.29
C GLY A 104 -0.83 -19.02 -37.32
N ASP A 105 0.23 -19.80 -37.08
CA ASP A 105 0.23 -20.95 -36.18
C ASP A 105 1.02 -20.70 -34.89
N ILE A 106 1.23 -19.43 -34.54
CA ILE A 106 1.91 -18.99 -33.31
C ILE A 106 1.03 -18.05 -32.50
N TYR A 107 1.35 -17.94 -31.21
CA TYR A 107 0.67 -17.04 -30.30
C TYR A 107 1.65 -16.38 -29.31
N CYS A 108 1.25 -15.26 -28.75
CA CYS A 108 1.90 -14.63 -27.61
C CYS A 108 0.84 -14.17 -26.60
N GLN A 109 1.13 -14.35 -25.32
CA GLN A 109 0.29 -13.83 -24.24
C GLN A 109 0.94 -12.58 -23.66
N TYR A 110 0.15 -11.55 -23.41
CA TYR A 110 0.57 -10.34 -22.70
C TYR A 110 -0.31 -10.12 -21.49
N THR A 111 0.30 -9.72 -20.37
CA THR A 111 -0.44 -9.22 -19.21
C THR A 111 -0.47 -7.70 -19.27
N VAL A 112 -1.67 -7.12 -19.40
CA VAL A 112 -1.88 -5.68 -19.46
C VAL A 112 -2.35 -5.18 -18.11
N THR A 113 -1.66 -4.18 -17.56
CA THR A 113 -2.03 -3.51 -16.31
C THR A 113 -2.29 -2.04 -16.61
N VAL A 114 -3.46 -1.54 -16.22
CA VAL A 114 -3.80 -0.12 -16.27
C VAL A 114 -3.90 0.35 -14.83
N SER A 115 -3.23 1.45 -14.53
CA SER A 115 -3.19 2.02 -13.18
C SER A 115 -3.22 3.54 -13.26
N GLU A 116 -3.69 4.17 -12.20
CA GLU A 116 -3.55 5.61 -11.99
C GLU A 116 -2.38 5.85 -11.04
N LYS A 117 -1.58 6.86 -11.35
CA LYS A 117 -0.53 7.35 -10.48
C LYS A 117 -1.18 8.09 -9.32
N PHE A 118 -0.79 7.74 -8.12
CA PHE A 118 -1.11 8.54 -6.95
C PHE A 118 0.16 9.15 -6.39
N TYR A 119 0.11 10.45 -6.14
CA TYR A 119 1.17 11.20 -5.50
C TYR A 119 0.94 11.18 -4.01
N PHE A 120 1.91 10.65 -3.28
CA PHE A 120 1.80 10.48 -1.85
C PHE A 120 3.10 10.96 -1.20
N ALA A 121 2.99 11.73 -0.12
CA ALA A 121 4.17 12.20 0.62
C ALA A 121 4.35 11.42 1.92
N PHE A 122 5.56 10.92 2.18
CA PHE A 122 5.98 10.56 3.53
C PHE A 122 6.62 11.79 4.18
N LEU A 123 6.02 12.27 5.26
CA LEU A 123 6.48 13.44 6.00
C LEU A 123 7.49 13.02 7.07
N GLY A 124 8.51 13.84 7.30
CA GLY A 124 9.40 13.63 8.43
C GLY A 124 10.26 14.85 8.76
N GLU A 125 10.92 14.82 9.91
CA GLU A 125 11.72 15.96 10.38
C GLU A 125 13.05 16.16 9.65
N PRO A 126 13.86 15.11 9.41
CA PRO A 126 15.15 15.29 8.75
C PRO A 126 15.00 15.71 7.29
N ALA A 127 16.10 16.18 6.67
CA ALA A 127 16.09 16.58 5.26
C ALA A 127 15.87 15.40 4.29
N ASN A 128 16.12 14.16 4.72
CA ASN A 128 15.96 12.94 3.93
C ASN A 128 15.94 11.71 4.84
N VAL A 129 15.47 10.58 4.30
CA VAL A 129 15.33 9.30 5.02
C VAL A 129 16.65 8.78 5.63
N SER A 130 17.79 8.97 4.94
CA SER A 130 19.08 8.51 5.47
C SER A 130 19.58 9.34 6.66
N ALA A 131 18.99 10.51 6.91
CA ALA A 131 19.27 11.33 8.09
C ALA A 131 18.35 11.03 9.29
N MET A 132 17.38 10.11 9.16
CA MET A 132 16.57 9.65 10.27
C MET A 132 17.40 8.85 11.28
N THR A 133 17.16 9.10 12.56
CA THR A 133 17.85 8.44 13.68
C THR A 133 16.94 7.48 14.46
N ILE A 134 15.64 7.63 14.31
CA ILE A 134 14.63 6.72 14.86
C ILE A 134 14.41 5.64 13.81
N LEU A 135 14.81 4.42 14.15
CA LEU A 135 14.83 3.32 13.20
C LEU A 135 13.41 2.91 12.78
N ASP A 136 12.42 3.03 13.65
CA ASP A 136 11.02 2.76 13.30
C ASP A 136 10.55 3.66 12.16
N ASP A 137 10.65 4.99 12.35
CA ASP A 137 10.37 6.01 11.34
C ASP A 137 11.13 5.78 10.04
N GLN A 138 12.42 5.45 10.13
CA GLN A 138 13.25 5.16 8.96
C GLN A 138 12.75 3.93 8.20
N LYS A 139 12.42 2.84 8.91
CA LYS A 139 11.95 1.60 8.27
C LYS A 139 10.57 1.77 7.63
N ALA A 140 9.68 2.54 8.26
CA ALA A 140 8.40 2.93 7.67
C ALA A 140 8.61 3.70 6.35
N ALA A 141 9.46 4.72 6.36
CA ALA A 141 9.76 5.53 5.17
C ALA A 141 10.42 4.73 4.05
N GLU A 142 11.43 3.90 4.38
CA GLU A 142 12.13 3.04 3.43
C GLU A 142 11.18 2.04 2.76
N TRP A 143 10.34 1.37 3.55
CA TRP A 143 9.34 0.45 3.02
C TRP A 143 8.37 1.17 2.07
N PHE A 144 7.87 2.32 2.49
CA PHE A 144 6.89 3.09 1.75
C PHE A 144 7.41 3.56 0.40
N LEU A 145 8.57 4.22 0.37
CA LEU A 145 9.17 4.75 -0.85
C LEU A 145 9.62 3.65 -1.80
N LYS A 146 10.01 2.48 -1.27
CA LYS A 146 10.31 1.30 -2.08
C LYS A 146 9.05 0.72 -2.73
N LYS A 147 7.94 0.68 -1.99
CA LYS A 147 6.68 0.09 -2.45
C LYS A 147 5.91 0.98 -3.42
N TYR A 148 5.98 2.30 -3.24
CA TYR A 148 5.26 3.29 -4.04
C TYR A 148 6.27 4.21 -4.76
N PRO A 149 6.73 3.86 -5.97
CA PRO A 149 7.78 4.62 -6.68
C PRO A 149 7.41 6.07 -7.02
N SER A 150 6.11 6.37 -7.06
CA SER A 150 5.57 7.71 -7.29
C SER A 150 5.47 8.55 -6.01
N ALA A 151 5.73 7.96 -4.85
CA ALA A 151 5.73 8.65 -3.58
C ALA A 151 7.03 9.42 -3.35
N GLU A 152 6.96 10.47 -2.55
CA GLU A 152 8.07 11.35 -2.25
C GLU A 152 8.28 11.46 -0.74
N TYR A 153 9.54 11.58 -0.33
CA TYR A 153 9.85 12.05 1.02
C TYR A 153 9.80 13.57 1.04
N VAL A 154 9.06 14.14 1.98
CA VAL A 154 8.92 15.59 2.16
C VAL A 154 9.29 15.93 3.59
N SER A 155 10.34 16.73 3.77
CA SER A 155 10.72 17.17 5.10
C SER A 155 9.76 18.23 5.62
N PHE A 156 9.56 18.28 6.93
CA PHE A 156 8.79 19.36 7.55
C PHE A 156 9.41 20.74 7.36
N SER A 157 10.72 20.83 7.12
CA SER A 157 11.37 22.08 6.74
C SER A 157 10.82 22.63 5.42
N GLN A 158 10.63 21.75 4.42
CA GLN A 158 10.05 22.12 3.13
C GLN A 158 8.57 22.50 3.23
N VAL A 159 7.83 21.85 4.14
CA VAL A 159 6.45 22.22 4.46
C VAL A 159 6.40 23.62 5.07
N ALA A 160 7.24 23.87 6.08
CA ALA A 160 7.26 25.11 6.83
C ALA A 160 7.67 26.32 5.97
N ASP A 161 8.67 26.16 5.10
CA ASP A 161 9.16 27.23 4.22
C ASP A 161 8.35 27.38 2.92
N GLY A 162 7.45 26.43 2.63
CA GLY A 162 6.58 26.44 1.46
C GLY A 162 7.27 26.09 0.15
N THR A 163 8.46 25.47 0.20
CA THR A 163 9.16 24.97 -1.00
C THR A 163 8.45 23.77 -1.62
N VAL A 164 7.65 23.04 -0.84
CA VAL A 164 6.75 21.99 -1.33
C VAL A 164 5.31 22.51 -1.41
N ASP A 165 4.63 22.19 -2.51
CA ASP A 165 3.19 22.37 -2.63
C ASP A 165 2.49 21.07 -2.24
N LEU A 166 1.84 21.07 -1.06
CA LEU A 166 1.14 19.90 -0.56
C LEU A 166 -0.08 19.53 -1.41
N SER A 167 -0.66 20.46 -2.18
CA SER A 167 -1.84 20.18 -3.03
C SER A 167 -1.56 19.20 -4.17
N LYS A 168 -0.27 18.97 -4.47
CA LYS A 168 0.17 17.91 -5.40
C LYS A 168 -0.17 16.51 -4.90
N TYR A 169 -0.21 16.28 -3.58
CA TYR A 169 -0.34 14.94 -3.03
C TYR A 169 -1.80 14.58 -2.76
N ASN A 170 -2.22 13.42 -3.25
CA ASN A 170 -3.54 12.83 -2.96
C ASN A 170 -3.70 12.52 -1.46
N ALA A 171 -2.59 12.20 -0.80
CA ALA A 171 -2.53 11.94 0.62
C ALA A 171 -1.10 12.14 1.15
N VAL A 172 -0.99 12.43 2.44
CA VAL A 172 0.30 12.48 3.15
C VAL A 172 0.28 11.50 4.32
N TRP A 173 1.44 10.95 4.67
CA TRP A 173 1.62 10.06 5.81
C TRP A 173 2.71 10.62 6.70
N TYR A 174 2.36 10.83 7.97
CA TYR A 174 3.34 11.01 9.02
C TYR A 174 3.30 9.83 10.00
N HIS A 175 4.43 9.16 10.16
CA HIS A 175 4.69 8.18 11.20
C HIS A 175 5.69 8.77 12.18
N SER A 176 5.46 8.57 13.48
CA SER A 176 6.44 8.96 14.49
C SER A 176 6.44 7.99 15.67
N ASP A 177 7.60 7.43 15.96
CA ASP A 177 7.87 6.66 17.17
C ASP A 177 8.48 7.54 18.29
N GLN A 178 8.42 8.87 18.21
CA GLN A 178 9.10 9.79 19.15
C GLN A 178 8.59 9.80 20.60
N GLY A 179 7.58 8.99 20.91
CA GLY A 179 7.05 8.82 22.25
C GLY A 179 8.08 8.51 23.33
N THR A 180 8.15 9.34 24.37
CA THR A 180 8.79 8.94 25.63
C THR A 180 7.81 9.07 26.80
N ARG A 181 8.13 8.51 27.95
CA ARG A 181 7.31 8.67 29.16
C ARG A 181 8.08 9.56 30.14
N PRO A 182 7.61 10.76 30.49
CA PRO A 182 7.70 11.25 31.83
C PRO A 182 6.34 10.98 32.48
N CYS A 183 6.37 10.33 33.61
CA CYS A 183 5.25 10.19 34.51
C CYS A 183 4.43 11.50 34.65
N TRP A 184 3.15 11.50 34.21
CA TRP A 184 2.06 12.46 34.50
C TRP A 184 1.80 13.62 33.50
N PRO A 185 0.72 14.41 33.71
CA PRO A 185 -0.63 14.24 33.17
C PRO A 185 -0.82 14.87 31.78
N ASP A 186 0.23 15.44 31.18
CA ASP A 186 0.16 16.21 29.94
C ASP A 186 1.01 15.55 28.83
N ALA A 187 1.06 14.21 28.81
CA ALA A 187 1.91 13.47 27.88
C ALA A 187 1.34 13.50 26.44
N GLN A 188 1.69 14.53 25.67
CA GLN A 188 1.76 14.46 24.22
C GLN A 188 3.22 14.65 23.79
N MET A 189 3.79 13.62 23.17
CA MET A 189 5.24 13.44 23.02
C MET A 189 5.78 13.83 21.64
N LEU A 190 4.95 14.48 20.82
CA LEU A 190 5.37 14.90 19.48
C LEU A 190 5.99 16.30 19.54
N TYR A 191 7.24 16.38 19.96
CA TYR A 191 7.95 17.65 20.08
C TYR A 191 8.31 18.22 18.70
N GLY A 192 8.25 19.55 18.59
CA GLY A 192 8.76 20.27 17.42
C GLY A 192 7.78 20.37 16.25
N VAL A 193 7.07 19.29 15.88
CA VAL A 193 6.09 19.35 14.78
C VAL A 193 4.78 20.00 15.23
N ALA A 194 4.19 19.54 16.35
CA ALA A 194 2.94 20.08 16.88
C ALA A 194 3.08 21.55 17.31
N ASP A 195 4.23 21.93 17.87
CA ASP A 195 4.50 23.30 18.35
C ASP A 195 4.86 24.29 17.23
N ASN A 196 5.08 23.82 15.99
CA ASN A 196 5.53 24.67 14.90
C ASN A 196 4.37 25.11 14.02
N SER A 197 3.91 26.34 14.25
CA SER A 197 2.78 26.94 13.54
C SER A 197 2.95 26.99 12.02
N ALA A 198 4.18 27.07 11.51
CA ALA A 198 4.43 27.09 10.06
C ALA A 198 4.15 25.72 9.42
N ILE A 199 4.43 24.62 10.13
CA ILE A 199 4.09 23.26 9.69
C ILE A 199 2.60 23.02 9.86
N VAL A 200 2.09 23.24 11.08
CA VAL A 200 0.68 22.96 11.44
C VAL A 200 -0.28 23.72 10.54
N SER A 201 -0.06 25.02 10.30
CA SER A 201 -0.97 25.81 9.45
C SER A 201 -1.03 25.27 8.01
N LYS A 202 0.08 24.80 7.46
CA LYS A 202 0.13 24.24 6.10
C LYS A 202 -0.56 22.88 6.00
N LEU A 203 -0.32 22.00 6.96
CA LEU A 203 -0.99 20.70 7.02
C LEU A 203 -2.49 20.85 7.29
N LYS A 204 -2.87 21.78 8.16
CA LYS A 204 -4.27 22.11 8.42
C LYS A 204 -4.96 22.64 7.17
N THR A 205 -4.35 23.61 6.47
CA THR A 205 -4.90 24.11 5.20
C THR A 205 -4.97 23.02 4.13
N TYR A 206 -3.99 22.11 4.07
CA TYR A 206 -4.04 20.95 3.17
C TYR A 206 -5.26 20.06 3.48
N TYR A 207 -5.46 19.71 4.75
CA TYR A 207 -6.60 18.92 5.21
C TYR A 207 -7.95 19.61 4.95
N GLU A 208 -8.06 20.90 5.30
CA GLU A 208 -9.26 21.72 5.11
C GLU A 208 -9.65 21.88 3.62
N ASN A 209 -8.69 21.71 2.71
CA ASN A 209 -8.91 21.76 1.27
C ASN A 209 -9.05 20.36 0.63
N GLY A 210 -9.42 19.35 1.41
CA GLY A 210 -9.71 18.00 0.91
C GLY A 210 -8.52 17.05 0.86
N GLY A 211 -7.34 17.49 1.32
CA GLY A 211 -6.13 16.67 1.38
C GLY A 211 -6.24 15.56 2.43
N ASN A 212 -5.90 14.33 2.05
CA ASN A 212 -6.07 13.17 2.92
C ASN A 212 -4.83 12.91 3.79
N ILE A 213 -5.00 12.45 5.03
CA ILE A 213 -3.89 12.29 5.98
C ILE A 213 -3.90 10.90 6.61
N LEU A 214 -2.75 10.24 6.62
CA LEU A 214 -2.46 9.08 7.47
C LEU A 214 -1.55 9.53 8.62
N LEU A 215 -2.02 9.37 9.86
CA LEU A 215 -1.23 9.61 11.07
C LEU A 215 -1.01 8.28 11.78
N THR A 216 0.24 7.89 12.03
CA THR A 216 0.51 6.65 12.74
C THR A 216 1.43 6.87 13.95
N ASN A 217 1.12 6.12 15.01
CA ASN A 217 1.74 6.20 16.32
C ASN A 217 1.69 7.64 16.89
N PHE A 218 2.79 8.23 17.34
CA PHE A 218 2.79 9.56 17.98
C PHE A 218 2.44 10.71 17.03
N ALA A 219 2.45 10.49 15.71
CA ALA A 219 1.92 11.47 14.76
C ALA A 219 0.42 11.78 14.99
N GLY A 220 -0.32 10.86 15.62
CA GLY A 220 -1.72 11.07 15.99
C GLY A 220 -1.96 12.18 17.01
N SER A 221 -0.93 12.69 17.69
CA SER A 221 -1.09 13.88 18.54
C SER A 221 -1.57 15.09 17.74
N LEU A 222 -1.26 15.17 16.43
CA LEU A 222 -1.62 16.28 15.55
C LEU A 222 -3.13 16.43 15.27
N VAL A 223 -3.98 15.49 15.70
CA VAL A 223 -5.40 15.54 15.33
C VAL A 223 -6.10 16.80 15.84
N ASP A 224 -5.66 17.36 16.97
CA ASP A 224 -6.17 18.63 17.49
C ASP A 224 -5.63 19.83 16.72
N GLU A 225 -4.30 19.91 16.54
CA GLU A 225 -3.65 21.02 15.83
C GLU A 225 -4.14 21.15 14.39
N LEU A 226 -4.44 20.03 13.74
CA LEU A 226 -4.99 19.97 12.38
C LEU A 226 -6.50 20.22 12.32
N GLY A 227 -7.19 20.27 13.46
CA GLY A 227 -8.64 20.43 13.54
C GLY A 227 -9.41 19.24 12.95
N ILE A 228 -8.83 18.04 13.06
CA ILE A 228 -9.49 16.76 12.77
C ILE A 228 -10.49 16.47 13.89
N VAL A 229 -10.08 16.67 15.14
CA VAL A 229 -11.00 16.67 16.29
C VAL A 229 -11.47 18.09 16.62
N SER A 230 -12.62 18.19 17.28
CA SER A 230 -13.27 19.47 17.54
C SER A 230 -12.68 20.24 18.72
N GLU A 231 -12.04 19.55 19.67
CA GLU A 231 -11.42 20.11 20.87
C GLU A 231 -10.23 19.25 21.30
N ALA A 232 -9.20 19.86 21.90
CA ALA A 232 -8.01 19.19 22.43
C ALA A 232 -8.28 17.97 23.33
N LYS A 233 -9.34 18.04 24.16
CA LYS A 233 -9.72 16.94 25.05
C LYS A 233 -10.18 15.67 24.31
N PHE A 234 -10.46 15.79 23.02
CA PHE A 234 -10.82 14.66 22.15
C PHE A 234 -9.65 14.14 21.31
N ALA A 235 -8.41 14.60 21.56
CA ALA A 235 -7.20 13.99 21.04
C ALA A 235 -6.84 12.70 21.80
N PRO A 236 -5.90 11.86 21.30
CA PRO A 236 -5.45 10.66 22.02
C PRO A 236 -5.06 10.97 23.47
N ASN A 237 -5.57 10.16 24.40
CA ASN A 237 -5.51 10.40 25.84
C ASN A 237 -4.75 9.29 26.60
N ASN A 238 -4.19 8.32 25.89
CA ASN A 238 -3.50 7.17 26.46
C ASN A 238 -2.20 6.92 25.69
N ALA A 239 -1.14 7.63 26.08
CA ALA A 239 0.17 7.50 25.47
C ALA A 239 1.18 6.91 26.47
N PHE A 240 1.93 5.89 26.03
CA PHE A 240 2.97 5.25 26.82
C PHE A 240 3.95 4.49 25.94
N GLY A 241 5.03 4.01 26.53
CA GLY A 241 6.04 3.21 25.87
C GLY A 241 7.39 3.33 26.57
N ASP A 242 8.25 2.36 26.32
CA ASP A 242 9.59 2.34 26.86
C ASP A 242 10.58 3.09 25.94
N ILE A 243 11.68 3.54 26.53
CA ILE A 243 12.81 4.12 25.76
C ILE A 243 13.59 3.01 25.06
N GLU A 244 13.76 1.89 25.75
CA GLU A 244 14.43 0.69 25.26
C GLU A 244 13.43 -0.47 25.28
N ALA A 245 13.56 -1.40 24.34
CA ALA A 245 12.69 -2.58 24.35
C ALA A 245 12.84 -3.34 25.66
N ASN A 246 11.71 -3.67 26.30
CA ASN A 246 11.74 -4.53 27.46
C ASN A 246 12.39 -5.89 27.08
N PRO A 247 13.43 -6.35 27.82
CA PRO A 247 14.14 -7.59 27.50
C PRO A 247 13.28 -8.86 27.53
N ASP A 248 12.09 -8.83 28.13
CA ASP A 248 11.15 -9.94 28.11
C ASP A 248 10.07 -9.79 27.05
N SER A 249 10.02 -8.62 26.38
CA SER A 249 8.91 -8.28 25.50
C SER A 249 8.71 -9.31 24.41
N TYR A 250 9.79 -9.82 23.80
CA TYR A 250 9.76 -10.84 22.75
C TYR A 250 9.23 -12.21 23.20
N ASN A 251 9.06 -12.47 24.50
CA ASN A 251 8.52 -13.72 25.05
C ASN A 251 7.01 -13.66 25.39
N TRP A 252 6.35 -12.53 25.16
CA TRP A 252 4.94 -12.33 25.54
C TRP A 252 3.90 -12.91 24.58
N GLY A 253 4.33 -13.74 23.62
CA GLY A 253 3.45 -14.29 22.60
C GLY A 253 3.20 -13.30 21.45
N ASP A 254 2.21 -13.64 20.64
CA ASP A 254 1.74 -12.80 19.54
C ASP A 254 0.94 -11.61 20.09
N TRP A 255 1.19 -10.42 19.56
CA TRP A 255 0.40 -9.22 19.82
C TRP A 255 -0.54 -8.98 18.65
N ASP A 256 -1.83 -9.08 18.94
CA ASP A 256 -2.90 -8.92 17.98
C ASP A 256 -3.78 -7.71 18.30
N LEU A 257 -4.45 -7.22 17.27
CA LEU A 257 -5.48 -6.20 17.36
C LEU A 257 -6.83 -6.82 16.94
N ARG A 258 -7.93 -6.16 17.32
CA ARG A 258 -9.28 -6.64 17.06
C ARG A 258 -10.13 -5.60 16.35
N TRP A 259 -10.81 -6.02 15.28
CA TRP A 259 -11.86 -5.20 14.65
C TRP A 259 -12.98 -4.95 15.65
N TYR A 260 -13.29 -3.66 15.88
CA TYR A 260 -14.39 -3.25 16.76
C TYR A 260 -15.75 -3.44 16.07
N GLY A 261 -15.81 -3.11 14.77
CA GLY A 261 -17.01 -3.18 13.93
C GLY A 261 -16.90 -4.14 12.73
N ASN A 262 -17.46 -3.74 11.59
CA ASN A 262 -17.62 -4.58 10.40
C ASN A 262 -16.27 -4.95 9.74
N PRO A 263 -15.88 -6.24 9.67
CA PRO A 263 -14.65 -6.68 9.03
C PRO A 263 -14.67 -6.56 7.49
N GLU A 264 -15.77 -6.07 6.89
CA GLU A 264 -15.87 -5.80 5.44
C GLU A 264 -15.31 -4.43 5.04
N ASN A 265 -14.80 -3.62 5.98
CA ASN A 265 -14.12 -2.37 5.64
C ASN A 265 -12.93 -2.65 4.68
N PRO A 266 -12.72 -1.87 3.59
CA PRO A 266 -11.60 -2.06 2.67
C PRO A 266 -10.22 -2.11 3.36
N ILE A 267 -10.07 -1.44 4.51
CA ILE A 267 -8.86 -1.45 5.34
C ILE A 267 -8.57 -2.86 5.91
N ALA A 268 -9.60 -3.68 6.11
CA ALA A 268 -9.51 -5.04 6.65
C ALA A 268 -9.15 -6.12 5.60
N GLN A 269 -9.14 -5.77 4.31
CA GLN A 269 -9.06 -6.75 3.23
C GLN A 269 -7.73 -7.51 3.23
N GLY A 270 -7.79 -8.84 3.27
CA GLY A 270 -6.62 -9.71 3.10
C GLY A 270 -5.60 -9.67 4.23
N LEU A 271 -6.00 -9.24 5.43
CA LEU A 271 -5.21 -9.41 6.65
C LEU A 271 -5.16 -10.90 7.05
N ASN A 272 -4.06 -11.29 7.68
CA ASN A 272 -3.85 -12.60 8.29
C ASN A 272 -4.51 -12.64 9.66
N TYR A 273 -5.69 -13.24 9.72
CA TYR A 273 -6.47 -13.39 10.95
C TYR A 273 -6.06 -14.62 11.75
N LYS A 274 -6.35 -14.59 13.05
CA LYS A 274 -6.16 -15.75 13.92
C LYS A 274 -7.18 -16.83 13.57
N SER A 275 -6.75 -18.09 13.60
CA SER A 275 -7.62 -19.22 13.26
C SER A 275 -8.77 -19.42 14.25
N ASP A 276 -8.59 -18.96 15.50
CA ASP A 276 -9.57 -19.08 16.58
C ASP A 276 -10.50 -17.86 16.69
N ASP A 277 -10.15 -16.71 16.08
CA ASP A 277 -10.97 -15.50 16.10
C ASP A 277 -10.72 -14.67 14.82
N PRO A 278 -11.65 -14.69 13.84
CA PRO A 278 -11.50 -13.96 12.59
C PRO A 278 -11.65 -12.43 12.73
N THR A 279 -11.92 -11.93 13.94
CA THR A 279 -11.88 -10.48 14.22
C THR A 279 -10.51 -10.02 14.69
N LYS A 280 -9.61 -10.95 15.01
CA LYS A 280 -8.26 -10.66 15.51
C LYS A 280 -7.20 -10.94 14.47
N PHE A 281 -6.24 -10.04 14.35
CA PHE A 281 -5.14 -10.15 13.39
C PHE A 281 -3.81 -9.81 14.07
N ILE A 282 -2.80 -10.65 13.83
CA ILE A 282 -1.50 -10.55 14.49
C ILE A 282 -0.72 -9.39 13.88
N MET A 283 -0.36 -8.39 14.67
CA MET A 283 0.44 -7.25 14.22
C MET A 283 1.93 -7.47 14.47
N LEU A 284 2.26 -8.08 15.62
CA LEU A 284 3.63 -8.47 15.96
C LEU A 284 3.65 -9.94 16.43
N PRO A 285 4.41 -10.83 15.78
CA PRO A 285 4.52 -12.21 16.22
C PRO A 285 5.40 -12.33 17.48
N ASN A 286 5.29 -13.48 18.14
CA ASN A 286 6.20 -13.87 19.21
C ASN A 286 7.66 -13.89 18.71
N GLY A 287 8.60 -13.44 19.56
CA GLY A 287 10.02 -13.37 19.23
C GLY A 287 10.50 -12.00 18.74
N VAL A 288 9.60 -11.07 18.44
CA VAL A 288 9.94 -9.68 18.04
C VAL A 288 10.07 -8.80 19.29
N ALA A 289 11.21 -8.13 19.48
CA ALA A 289 11.33 -7.14 20.57
C ALA A 289 10.53 -5.88 20.25
N ARG A 290 10.14 -5.15 21.29
CA ARG A 290 9.28 -3.97 21.18
C ARG A 290 9.43 -3.03 22.37
N ARG A 291 9.36 -1.74 22.10
CA ARG A 291 9.19 -0.67 23.10
C ARG A 291 7.75 -0.46 23.56
N ASN A 292 6.77 -1.01 22.83
CA ASN A 292 5.34 -0.78 23.09
C ASN A 292 4.99 0.72 23.14
N ARG A 293 5.52 1.48 22.19
CA ARG A 293 5.25 2.92 22.03
C ARG A 293 3.89 3.10 21.39
N THR A 294 2.93 3.47 22.21
CA THR A 294 1.54 3.67 21.82
C THR A 294 1.16 5.12 22.04
N ASN A 295 0.38 5.65 21.11
CA ASN A 295 -0.39 6.86 21.28
C ASN A 295 -1.80 6.48 20.87
N GLN A 296 -2.69 6.20 21.81
CA GLN A 296 -4.01 5.64 21.50
C GLN A 296 -5.09 6.36 22.32
N TYR A 297 -6.34 6.04 22.02
CA TYR A 297 -7.45 6.49 22.83
C TYR A 297 -7.81 5.44 23.88
N ASN A 298 -8.33 5.90 25.00
CA ASN A 298 -8.97 5.10 26.01
C ASN A 298 -10.36 5.69 26.30
N VAL A 299 -11.37 4.84 26.48
CA VAL A 299 -12.75 5.22 26.78
C VAL A 299 -13.20 4.77 28.18
N ASP A 300 -12.26 4.53 29.08
CA ASP A 300 -12.52 4.15 30.47
C ASP A 300 -13.08 5.33 31.29
N ASP A 301 -13.50 5.05 32.53
CA ASP A 301 -14.31 5.93 33.36
C ASP A 301 -13.59 7.20 33.87
N TRP A 302 -12.27 7.22 33.76
CA TRP A 302 -11.41 8.36 34.10
C TRP A 302 -11.21 9.35 32.93
N THR A 303 -11.77 9.06 31.75
CA THR A 303 -11.57 9.84 30.53
C THR A 303 -12.74 10.80 30.28
N ASP A 304 -12.55 11.78 29.40
CA ASP A 304 -13.64 12.66 28.93
C ASP A 304 -14.77 11.90 28.22
N TYR A 305 -14.54 10.66 27.78
CA TYR A 305 -15.55 9.82 27.15
C TYR A 305 -16.47 9.10 28.14
N ALA A 306 -16.16 9.14 29.44
CA ALA A 306 -16.99 8.52 30.49
C ALA A 306 -18.42 9.09 30.54
N VAL A 307 -18.63 10.33 30.09
CA VAL A 307 -19.95 10.97 30.00
C VAL A 307 -20.87 10.28 28.99
N GLY A 308 -20.31 9.47 28.08
CA GLY A 308 -21.04 8.73 27.06
C GLY A 308 -21.89 7.58 27.61
N GLY A 309 -21.58 7.07 28.81
CA GLY A 309 -22.37 6.03 29.44
C GLY A 309 -21.60 5.15 30.43
N SER A 310 -22.27 4.09 30.84
CA SER A 310 -21.76 3.12 31.84
C SER A 310 -21.06 1.92 31.21
N THR A 311 -21.34 1.61 29.94
CA THR A 311 -20.68 0.52 29.22
C THR A 311 -19.64 1.04 28.23
N ILE A 312 -18.71 0.17 27.82
CA ILE A 312 -17.70 0.51 26.81
C ILE A 312 -18.38 0.89 25.50
N GLU A 313 -19.41 0.15 25.08
CA GLU A 313 -20.13 0.39 23.84
C GLU A 313 -20.82 1.76 23.81
N GLU A 314 -21.42 2.18 24.93
CA GLU A 314 -22.02 3.52 25.06
C GLU A 314 -20.97 4.63 24.92
N ARG A 315 -19.79 4.43 25.51
CA ARG A 315 -18.69 5.41 25.44
C ARG A 315 -18.00 5.44 24.08
N VAL A 316 -17.89 4.30 23.39
CA VAL A 316 -17.42 4.28 22.00
C VAL A 316 -18.43 4.95 21.06
N ALA A 317 -19.72 4.71 21.23
CA ALA A 317 -20.75 5.41 20.45
C ALA A 317 -20.71 6.94 20.69
N TYR A 318 -20.45 7.36 21.94
CA TYR A 318 -20.20 8.76 22.26
C TYR A 318 -18.92 9.27 21.60
N PHE A 319 -17.82 8.52 21.67
CA PHE A 319 -16.55 8.83 20.99
C PHE A 319 -16.75 9.09 19.50
N GLU A 320 -17.42 8.18 18.79
CA GLU A 320 -17.71 8.30 17.35
C GLU A 320 -18.55 9.56 17.05
N THR A 321 -19.53 9.84 17.91
CA THR A 321 -20.41 11.01 17.76
C THR A 321 -19.65 12.34 17.94
N VAL A 322 -18.83 12.48 18.98
CA VAL A 322 -18.15 13.76 19.27
C VAL A 322 -16.95 14.02 18.38
N ASN A 323 -16.33 12.96 17.86
CA ASN A 323 -15.21 13.05 16.93
C ASN A 323 -15.64 13.01 15.46
N ASN A 324 -16.90 12.74 15.15
CA ASN A 324 -17.39 12.53 13.77
C ASN A 324 -16.55 11.50 13.01
N CYS A 325 -16.37 10.32 13.60
CA CYS A 325 -15.48 9.28 13.08
C CYS A 325 -16.09 7.88 13.22
N GLU A 326 -15.44 6.91 12.59
CA GLU A 326 -15.70 5.47 12.76
C GLU A 326 -14.54 4.83 13.54
N VAL A 327 -14.87 4.04 14.57
CA VAL A 327 -13.91 3.22 15.29
C VAL A 327 -13.77 1.88 14.60
N LEU A 328 -12.57 1.63 14.09
CA LEU A 328 -12.29 0.44 13.28
C LEU A 328 -11.64 -0.68 14.10
N VAL A 329 -10.65 -0.33 14.92
CA VAL A 329 -9.86 -1.31 15.67
C VAL A 329 -9.73 -0.89 17.12
N SER A 330 -9.86 -1.86 18.00
CA SER A 330 -9.63 -1.73 19.44
C SER A 330 -8.75 -2.88 19.95
N ASN A 331 -8.32 -2.79 21.20
CA ASN A 331 -7.73 -3.90 21.90
C ASN A 331 -8.80 -4.94 22.31
N TRP A 332 -8.38 -6.00 23.02
CA TRP A 332 -9.23 -7.17 23.26
C TRP A 332 -10.48 -6.92 24.12
N ASN A 333 -10.43 -5.93 25.02
CA ASN A 333 -11.57 -5.58 25.87
C ASN A 333 -12.39 -4.40 25.33
N GLY A 334 -12.00 -3.82 24.18
CA GLY A 334 -12.69 -2.71 23.53
C GLY A 334 -12.45 -1.33 24.16
N MET A 335 -11.65 -1.25 25.22
CA MET A 335 -11.45 -0.02 26.00
C MET A 335 -10.40 0.90 25.39
N GLU A 336 -9.43 0.34 24.67
CA GLU A 336 -8.41 1.10 23.97
C GLU A 336 -8.68 1.08 22.46
N ILE A 337 -8.93 2.26 21.89
CA ILE A 337 -9.18 2.44 20.45
C ILE A 337 -7.84 2.71 19.76
N ASN A 338 -7.53 1.86 18.79
CA ASN A 338 -6.24 1.81 18.10
C ASN A 338 -6.28 2.28 16.65
N LEU A 339 -7.44 2.21 15.99
CA LEU A 339 -7.60 2.68 14.62
C LEU A 339 -8.92 3.43 14.48
N VAL A 340 -8.82 4.68 14.00
CA VAL A 340 -9.95 5.60 13.79
C VAL A 340 -9.92 6.10 12.35
N LEU A 341 -11.12 6.22 11.76
CA LEU A 341 -11.33 6.76 10.43
C LEU A 341 -12.25 7.98 10.51
N TRP A 342 -11.76 9.13 10.04
CA TRP A 342 -12.58 10.28 9.69
C TRP A 342 -12.74 10.29 8.17
N ASP A 343 -13.95 9.99 7.67
CA ASP A 343 -14.23 10.09 6.23
C ASP A 343 -14.33 11.57 5.81
N LYS A 344 -14.26 11.86 4.51
CA LYS A 344 -14.39 13.22 3.97
C LYS A 344 -15.71 13.85 4.41
N HIS A 345 -15.64 15.06 4.94
CA HIS A 345 -16.82 15.82 5.36
C HIS A 345 -16.53 17.32 5.29
N ASP A 346 -17.55 18.13 5.03
CA ASP A 346 -17.44 19.61 5.06
C ASP A 346 -16.30 20.20 4.22
N GLY A 347 -15.92 19.53 3.12
CA GLY A 347 -14.78 19.91 2.26
C GLY A 347 -13.40 19.49 2.78
N LYS A 348 -13.32 18.97 4.01
CA LYS A 348 -12.10 18.40 4.59
C LYS A 348 -11.78 17.03 3.98
N GLY A 349 -10.50 16.69 3.95
CA GLY A 349 -10.03 15.37 3.52
C GLY A 349 -10.41 14.26 4.49
N ALA A 350 -10.14 13.02 4.10
CA ALA A 350 -10.21 11.88 5.00
C ALA A 350 -8.95 11.81 5.86
N ALA A 351 -9.09 11.36 7.10
CA ALA A 351 -7.97 11.08 7.98
C ALA A 351 -8.06 9.65 8.55
N ILE A 352 -6.95 8.93 8.56
CA ILE A 352 -6.81 7.65 9.25
C ILE A 352 -5.77 7.82 10.34
N PHE A 353 -6.10 7.35 11.54
CA PHE A 353 -5.18 7.24 12.65
C PHE A 353 -4.93 5.78 13.02
N ILE A 354 -3.66 5.37 13.16
CA ILE A 354 -3.27 4.06 13.71
C ILE A 354 -2.32 4.29 14.88
N GLY A 355 -2.84 4.20 16.10
CA GLY A 355 -2.14 4.60 17.32
C GLY A 355 -1.48 3.46 18.13
N SER A 356 -1.67 2.22 17.69
CA SER A 356 -1.24 1.04 18.45
C SER A 356 0.28 0.92 18.56
N GLY A 357 0.78 0.58 19.75
CA GLY A 357 2.17 0.13 19.95
C GLY A 357 2.52 -1.21 19.30
N THR A 358 1.58 -1.84 18.58
CA THR A 358 1.85 -2.95 17.66
C THR A 358 2.18 -2.51 16.24
N TYR A 359 1.91 -1.24 15.90
CA TYR A 359 2.24 -0.64 14.61
C TYR A 359 3.71 -0.18 14.63
N ASP A 360 4.60 -1.15 14.60
CA ASP A 360 6.03 -1.02 14.86
C ASP A 360 6.80 -1.57 13.65
N TRP A 361 7.62 -0.73 13.03
CA TRP A 361 8.39 -1.00 11.81
C TRP A 361 9.80 -1.51 12.08
N TYR A 362 10.29 -1.42 13.32
CA TYR A 362 11.64 -1.80 13.70
C TYR A 362 11.69 -2.61 15.00
N ALA A 363 12.01 -3.90 14.86
CA ALA A 363 12.29 -4.78 15.97
C ALA A 363 13.68 -4.51 16.57
N GLU A 364 13.77 -4.18 17.85
CA GLU A 364 15.04 -3.81 18.51
C GLU A 364 15.99 -5.00 18.73
N ASN A 365 15.52 -6.22 18.49
CA ASN A 365 16.33 -7.44 18.50
C ASN A 365 16.67 -7.94 17.09
N ASP A 366 16.42 -7.14 16.06
CA ASP A 366 16.65 -7.43 14.64
C ASP A 366 15.93 -8.71 14.13
N VAL A 367 14.86 -9.13 14.81
CA VAL A 367 14.00 -10.22 14.35
C VAL A 367 12.96 -9.68 13.39
N GLU A 368 12.88 -10.26 12.19
CA GLU A 368 11.89 -9.87 11.20
C GLU A 368 10.46 -10.09 11.71
N ASN A 369 9.62 -9.06 11.58
CA ASN A 369 8.18 -9.21 11.77
C ASN A 369 7.58 -9.94 10.56
N THR A 370 7.30 -11.23 10.72
CA THR A 370 6.76 -12.08 9.65
C THR A 370 5.23 -12.08 9.56
N ALA A 371 4.52 -11.31 10.39
CA ALA A 371 3.05 -11.33 10.37
C ALA A 371 2.45 -10.70 9.11
N GLY A 372 3.16 -9.74 8.48
CA GLY A 372 2.77 -9.07 7.23
C GLY A 372 1.55 -8.15 7.33
N ASN A 373 0.84 -8.16 8.46
CA ASN A 373 -0.35 -7.34 8.66
C ASN A 373 -0.04 -5.86 8.80
N ARG A 374 1.14 -5.46 9.30
CA ARG A 374 1.56 -4.07 9.34
C ARG A 374 1.61 -3.48 7.93
N GLU A 375 2.33 -4.12 7.02
CA GLU A 375 2.41 -3.71 5.62
C GLU A 375 1.06 -3.72 4.94
N LYS A 376 0.26 -4.76 5.19
CA LYS A 376 -1.04 -4.93 4.55
C LYS A 376 -2.05 -3.89 5.03
N LEU A 377 -2.15 -3.67 6.34
CA LEU A 377 -2.99 -2.63 6.94
C LEU A 377 -2.62 -1.26 6.39
N THR A 378 -1.32 -0.94 6.37
CA THR A 378 -0.80 0.32 5.81
C THR A 378 -1.16 0.46 4.33
N SER A 379 -0.97 -0.60 3.54
CA SER A 379 -1.29 -0.60 2.12
C SER A 379 -2.78 -0.35 1.88
N ASN A 380 -3.64 -0.96 2.70
CA ASN A 380 -5.09 -0.80 2.57
C ASN A 380 -5.54 0.59 3.04
N SER A 381 -4.95 1.15 4.10
CA SER A 381 -5.19 2.54 4.54
C SER A 381 -4.79 3.55 3.46
N ILE A 382 -3.62 3.36 2.83
CA ILE A 382 -3.20 4.17 1.68
C ILE A 382 -4.21 4.04 0.55
N ALA A 383 -4.58 2.81 0.15
CA ALA A 383 -5.55 2.59 -0.93
C ALA A 383 -6.91 3.24 -0.64
N TYR A 384 -7.38 3.20 0.61
CA TYR A 384 -8.59 3.89 1.04
C TYR A 384 -8.48 5.41 0.83
N LEU A 385 -7.42 6.04 1.33
CA LEU A 385 -7.22 7.49 1.19
C LEU A 385 -7.09 7.90 -0.29
N LEU A 386 -6.48 7.06 -1.11
CA LEU A 386 -6.37 7.29 -2.55
C LEU A 386 -7.73 7.22 -3.25
N ALA A 387 -8.59 6.28 -2.88
CA ALA A 387 -9.97 6.23 -3.39
C ALA A 387 -10.74 7.52 -3.00
N LYS A 388 -10.57 8.00 -1.77
CA LYS A 388 -11.17 9.26 -1.28
C LYS A 388 -10.66 10.51 -1.97
N SER A 389 -9.48 10.48 -2.58
CA SER A 389 -8.99 11.61 -3.37
C SER A 389 -9.79 11.86 -4.66
N LYS A 390 -10.65 10.91 -5.08
CA LYS A 390 -11.50 11.01 -6.28
C LYS A 390 -12.94 11.49 -6.00
N GLU A 391 -13.35 11.48 -4.73
CA GLU A 391 -14.65 12.00 -4.25
C GLU A 391 -14.58 13.51 -4.05
#